data_AF-A0A955I371-F1
#
_entry.id   AF-A0A955I371-F1
#
_cell.length_a   1.000
_cell.length_b   1.000
_cell.length_c   1.000
_cell.angle_alpha   90.00
_cell.angle_beta   90.00
_cell.angle_gamma   90.00
#
_symmetry.space_group_name_H-M   'P 1'
#
loop_
_entity.id
_entity.type
_entity.pdbx_description
1 polymer ?
#
loop_
_entity_poly.entity_id
_entity_poly.type
_entity_poly.pdbx_seq_one_letter_code
_entity_poly.pdbx_strand_id
1 'polypeptide(L)'
;MGKLKGFFMTLFSLILFLTGVFYVIKHDRSNYMGILYTDYNDLSKQEYQKGFKTLDECKQWAYDTADGQELEDGSWDYECGIGCEIKDTGFQFRKWSCENVTKGNLFSELKDRIRDLSITDGDTITSSMTITGHARNMFYEGTFPVTIVSSDGLVLYNGLAVTDGDWMTEEFIPFTIEIDYFDPQGSAEGLLILENDNPSGLDEYDFTYVVEVVFPE
;
A
#
# COMPACT_ATOMS: atom_id res chain seq x y z
N MET A 1 12.22 13.56 -70.48
CA MET A 1 12.81 14.10 -69.22
C MET A 1 11.70 14.77 -68.44
N GLY A 2 11.23 14.33 -67.27
CA GLY A 2 11.91 13.66 -66.16
C GLY A 2 12.21 14.70 -65.07
N LYS A 3 11.23 15.02 -64.21
CA LYS A 3 11.38 15.77 -62.94
C LYS A 3 10.02 15.90 -62.22
N LEU A 4 9.48 14.81 -61.67
CA LEU A 4 8.39 14.89 -60.68
C LEU A 4 8.30 13.64 -59.79
N LYS A 5 9.44 13.22 -59.22
CA LYS A 5 9.50 12.09 -58.27
C LYS A 5 10.27 12.41 -56.99
N GLY A 6 10.48 13.69 -56.68
CA GLY A 6 11.40 14.10 -55.61
C GLY A 6 10.78 14.68 -54.33
N PHE A 7 9.48 14.97 -54.28
CA PHE A 7 8.93 15.80 -53.18
C PHE A 7 7.97 15.09 -52.22
N PHE A 8 7.58 13.85 -52.49
CA PHE A 8 6.62 13.11 -51.64
C PHE A 8 7.26 12.20 -50.59
N MET A 9 8.59 12.06 -50.58
CA MET A 9 9.28 11.07 -49.74
C MET A 9 9.89 11.64 -48.45
N THR A 10 9.95 12.96 -48.30
CA THR A 10 10.53 13.63 -47.12
C THR A 10 9.49 13.98 -46.05
N LEU A 11 8.20 14.09 -46.39
CA LEU A 11 7.16 14.44 -45.41
C LEU A 11 6.71 13.22 -44.57
N PHE A 12 6.71 12.02 -45.16
CA PHE A 12 6.33 10.78 -44.45
C PHE A 12 7.38 10.34 -43.42
N SER A 13 8.66 10.61 -43.69
CA SER A 13 9.76 10.28 -42.77
C SER A 13 9.79 11.17 -41.53
N LEU A 14 9.27 12.40 -41.61
CA LEU A 14 9.20 13.32 -40.46
C LEU A 14 8.01 13.01 -39.54
N ILE A 15 6.89 12.57 -40.12
CA ILE A 15 5.67 12.20 -39.37
C ILE A 15 5.89 10.89 -38.59
N LEU A 16 6.59 9.90 -39.17
CA LEU A 16 6.98 8.67 -38.46
C LEU A 16 8.00 8.94 -37.33
N PHE A 17 8.83 9.98 -37.47
CA PHE A 17 9.72 10.41 -36.40
C PHE A 17 8.94 11.12 -35.27
N LEU A 18 7.94 11.94 -35.59
CA LEU A 18 7.14 12.62 -34.57
C LEU A 18 6.19 11.66 -33.82
N THR A 19 5.57 10.70 -34.52
CA THR A 19 4.75 9.67 -33.85
C THR A 19 5.61 8.65 -33.10
N GLY A 20 6.79 8.31 -33.63
CA GLY A 20 7.76 7.44 -32.96
C GLY A 20 8.35 8.08 -31.69
N VAL A 21 8.67 9.38 -31.72
CA VAL A 21 9.15 10.12 -30.55
C VAL A 21 8.04 10.29 -29.51
N PHE A 22 6.79 10.54 -29.89
CA PHE A 22 5.67 10.62 -28.94
C PHE A 22 5.27 9.26 -28.34
N TYR A 23 5.44 8.14 -29.05
CA TYR A 23 5.19 6.81 -28.49
C TYR A 23 6.29 6.35 -27.50
N VAL A 24 7.52 6.86 -27.66
CA VAL A 24 8.65 6.58 -26.75
C VAL A 24 8.62 7.45 -25.50
N ILE A 25 7.69 8.40 -25.38
CA ILE A 25 7.28 8.99 -24.08
C ILE A 25 6.18 8.12 -23.45
N LYS A 26 6.22 6.80 -23.61
CA LYS A 26 5.79 5.93 -22.53
C LYS A 26 6.89 6.05 -21.48
N HIS A 27 6.59 6.71 -20.37
CA HIS A 27 7.42 6.74 -19.17
C HIS A 27 8.17 5.42 -19.03
N ASP A 28 9.50 5.48 -19.04
CA ASP A 28 10.34 4.30 -18.83
C ASP A 28 10.14 3.80 -17.39
N ARG A 29 9.06 3.03 -17.21
CA ARG A 29 8.64 2.40 -15.96
C ARG A 29 9.55 1.22 -15.60
N SER A 30 10.62 0.94 -16.37
CA SER A 30 11.51 -0.19 -16.10
C SER A 30 12.43 0.04 -14.90
N ASN A 31 12.60 1.29 -14.46
CA ASN A 31 13.44 1.60 -13.32
C ASN A 31 12.69 1.38 -12.00
N TYR A 32 13.40 0.80 -11.04
CA TYR A 32 12.94 0.64 -9.67
C TYR A 32 12.89 1.99 -8.94
N MET A 33 11.98 2.04 -7.99
CA MET A 33 11.89 3.05 -6.96
C MET A 33 12.05 2.37 -5.60
N GLY A 34 12.89 2.96 -4.76
CA GLY A 34 13.06 2.59 -3.37
C GLY A 34 12.27 3.53 -2.47
N ILE A 35 11.68 2.97 -1.42
CA ILE A 35 11.11 3.67 -0.27
C ILE A 35 11.84 3.11 0.95
N LEU A 36 12.35 4.00 1.80
CA LEU A 36 12.93 3.69 3.09
C LEU A 36 11.98 4.22 4.16
N TYR A 37 11.50 3.35 5.02
CA TYR A 37 10.78 3.69 6.24
C TYR A 37 11.81 3.81 7.36
N THR A 38 12.11 5.03 7.79
CA THR A 38 13.19 5.30 8.77
C THR A 38 12.79 4.93 10.20
N ASP A 39 11.50 4.71 10.42
CA ASP A 39 10.92 4.31 11.69
C ASP A 39 9.89 3.21 11.42
N TYR A 40 10.19 2.00 11.94
CA TYR A 40 9.32 0.85 11.80
C TYR A 40 7.93 1.08 12.41
N ASN A 41 7.82 1.92 13.45
CA ASN A 41 6.57 2.20 14.15
C ASN A 41 5.81 3.40 13.54
N ASP A 42 6.48 4.22 12.72
CA ASP A 42 5.87 5.41 12.09
C ASP A 42 6.13 5.43 10.57
N LEU A 43 5.21 4.85 9.82
CA LEU A 43 5.25 4.77 8.36
C LEU A 43 5.14 6.13 7.65
N SER A 44 4.84 7.22 8.38
CA SER A 44 4.84 8.57 7.80
C SER A 44 6.26 9.08 7.58
N LYS A 45 7.23 8.56 8.35
CA LYS A 45 8.66 8.89 8.24
C LYS A 45 9.30 8.03 7.16
N GLN A 46 9.32 8.59 5.96
CA GLN A 46 9.82 7.89 4.78
C GLN A 46 10.70 8.77 3.89
N GLU A 47 11.72 8.14 3.32
CA GLU A 47 12.51 8.66 2.22
C GLU A 47 12.27 7.82 0.98
N TYR A 48 12.45 8.40 -0.21
CA TYR A 48 12.28 7.64 -1.44
C TYR A 48 13.24 8.13 -2.51
N GLN A 49 13.62 7.21 -3.39
CA GLN A 49 14.44 7.50 -4.56
C GLN A 49 13.97 6.70 -5.77
N LYS A 50 13.96 7.35 -6.93
CA LYS A 50 13.56 6.75 -8.22
C LYS A 50 14.78 6.57 -9.11
N GLY A 51 14.69 5.63 -10.05
CA GLY A 51 15.65 5.53 -11.16
C GLY A 51 16.72 4.46 -10.98
N PHE A 52 16.53 3.51 -10.05
CA PHE A 52 17.42 2.37 -9.92
C PHE A 52 17.23 1.41 -11.10
N LYS A 53 18.31 0.97 -11.73
CA LYS A 53 18.23 0.10 -12.91
C LYS A 53 17.96 -1.35 -12.53
N THR A 54 18.36 -1.73 -11.32
CA THR A 54 18.21 -3.08 -10.80
C THR A 54 17.61 -3.07 -9.40
N LEU A 55 17.06 -4.21 -9.00
CA LEU A 55 16.62 -4.42 -7.64
C LEU A 55 17.77 -4.27 -6.63
N ASP A 56 18.94 -4.82 -6.94
CA ASP A 56 20.09 -4.79 -6.03
C ASP A 56 20.59 -3.36 -5.80
N GLU A 57 20.57 -2.50 -6.82
CA GLU A 57 20.85 -1.07 -6.67
C GLU A 57 19.87 -0.38 -5.71
N CYS A 58 18.58 -0.71 -5.83
CA CYS A 58 17.55 -0.18 -4.93
C CYS A 58 17.72 -0.67 -3.49
N LYS A 59 18.02 -1.96 -3.30
CA LYS A 59 18.30 -2.54 -1.98
C LYS A 59 19.50 -1.89 -1.32
N GLN A 60 20.61 -1.79 -2.06
CA GLN A 60 21.85 -1.21 -1.57
C GLN A 60 21.63 0.24 -1.13
N TRP A 61 20.87 1.02 -1.92
CA TRP A 61 20.49 2.38 -1.53
C TRP A 61 19.80 2.43 -0.17
N ALA A 62 18.86 1.53 0.12
CA ALA A 62 18.15 1.52 1.40
C ALA A 62 19.10 1.25 2.57
N TYR A 63 20.00 0.26 2.44
CA TYR A 63 21.03 -0.03 3.46
C TYR A 63 22.01 1.12 3.64
N ASP A 64 22.54 1.69 2.56
CA ASP A 64 23.48 2.81 2.61
C ASP A 64 22.84 4.05 3.26
N THR A 65 21.55 4.27 2.99
CA THR A 65 20.79 5.40 3.55
C THR A 65 20.51 5.19 5.04
N ALA A 66 20.11 3.97 5.44
CA ALA A 66 19.89 3.64 6.84
C ALA A 66 21.18 3.73 7.68
N ASP A 67 22.29 3.18 7.16
CA ASP A 67 23.62 3.28 7.80
C ASP A 67 24.08 4.73 7.90
N GLY A 68 23.92 5.51 6.83
CA GLY A 68 24.24 6.94 6.82
C GLY A 68 23.41 7.78 7.80
N GLN A 69 22.25 7.28 8.23
CA GLN A 69 21.39 7.89 9.24
C GLN A 69 21.57 7.27 10.64
N GLU A 70 22.48 6.30 10.79
CA GLU A 70 22.71 5.57 12.03
C GLU A 70 21.42 4.91 12.58
N LEU A 71 20.53 4.42 11.70
CA LEU A 71 19.30 3.73 12.11
C LEU A 71 19.63 2.41 12.79
N GLU A 72 18.90 2.09 13.86
CA GLU A 72 19.10 0.85 14.61
C GLU A 72 18.64 -0.36 13.80
N ASP A 73 19.42 -1.45 13.83
CA ASP A 73 19.03 -2.69 13.15
C ASP A 73 17.66 -3.16 13.62
N GLY A 74 16.72 -3.31 12.69
CA GLY A 74 15.34 -3.68 12.99
C GLY A 74 14.39 -2.50 13.25
N SER A 75 14.88 -1.27 13.33
CA SER A 75 14.05 -0.07 13.49
C SER A 75 13.61 0.57 12.17
N TRP A 76 14.01 0.00 11.03
CA TRP A 76 13.77 0.55 9.70
C TRP A 76 13.47 -0.56 8.69
N ASP A 77 12.87 -0.17 7.57
CA ASP A 77 12.53 -1.10 6.49
C ASP A 77 12.53 -0.43 5.13
N TYR A 78 12.44 -1.22 4.06
CA TYR A 78 12.38 -0.67 2.72
C TYR A 78 11.51 -1.48 1.76
N GLU A 79 11.01 -0.80 0.74
CA GLU A 79 10.32 -1.39 -0.40
C GLU A 79 11.02 -0.96 -1.69
N CYS A 80 11.22 -1.93 -2.59
CA CYS A 80 11.77 -1.69 -3.92
C CYS A 80 10.77 -2.18 -4.96
N GLY A 81 10.21 -1.24 -5.73
CA GLY A 81 9.17 -1.56 -6.71
C GLY A 81 9.35 -0.92 -8.07
N ILE A 82 8.79 -1.56 -9.09
CA ILE A 82 8.73 -1.08 -10.48
C ILE A 82 7.38 -0.42 -10.72
N GLY A 83 7.35 0.68 -11.47
CA GLY A 83 6.10 1.34 -11.84
C GLY A 83 5.35 1.98 -10.66
N CYS A 84 6.06 2.36 -9.60
CA CYS A 84 5.46 2.95 -8.41
C CYS A 84 4.82 4.32 -8.69
N GLU A 85 3.54 4.45 -8.34
CA GLU A 85 2.76 5.68 -8.37
C GLU A 85 2.56 6.17 -6.92
N ILE A 86 2.78 7.47 -6.71
CA ILE A 86 2.41 8.15 -5.46
C ILE A 86 0.95 8.50 -5.57
N LYS A 87 0.11 7.88 -4.76
CA LYS A 87 -1.25 8.36 -4.55
C LYS A 87 -1.21 9.26 -3.33
N ASP A 88 -1.52 10.53 -3.54
CA ASP A 88 -1.88 11.44 -2.45
C ASP A 88 -3.32 11.09 -2.07
N THR A 89 -3.49 10.20 -1.10
CA THR A 89 -4.79 9.65 -0.74
C THR A 89 -5.58 10.57 0.20
N GLY A 90 -5.06 11.76 0.52
CA GLY A 90 -5.68 12.66 1.50
C GLY A 90 -5.57 12.18 2.96
N PHE A 91 -4.95 11.02 3.20
CA PHE A 91 -4.62 10.50 4.52
C PHE A 91 -3.18 10.87 4.90
N GLN A 92 -2.85 10.84 6.20
CA GLN A 92 -1.53 11.23 6.75
C GLN A 92 -0.34 10.38 6.26
N PHE A 93 -0.56 9.42 5.37
CA PHE A 93 0.46 8.57 4.79
C PHE A 93 0.37 8.62 3.26
N ARG A 94 1.49 8.88 2.57
CA ARG A 94 1.53 8.71 1.11
C ARG A 94 1.43 7.22 0.80
N LYS A 95 0.38 6.81 0.10
CA LYS A 95 0.26 5.42 -0.37
C LYS A 95 1.01 5.27 -1.69
N TRP A 96 1.87 4.27 -1.75
CA TRP A 96 2.58 3.91 -2.97
C TRP A 96 1.97 2.65 -3.55
N SER A 97 1.65 2.68 -4.84
CA SER A 97 1.19 1.49 -5.56
C SER A 97 2.21 1.19 -6.64
N CYS A 98 2.85 0.02 -6.57
CA CYS A 98 3.80 -0.41 -7.59
C CYS A 98 3.27 -1.66 -8.29
N GLU A 99 3.61 -1.80 -9.56
CA GLU A 99 3.20 -2.94 -10.40
C GLU A 99 3.89 -4.24 -9.97
N ASN A 100 5.14 -4.16 -9.50
CA ASN A 100 5.87 -5.26 -8.90
C ASN A 100 6.71 -4.73 -7.73
N VAL A 101 6.55 -5.29 -6.53
CA VAL A 101 7.31 -4.90 -5.33
C VAL A 101 8.08 -6.10 -4.79
N THR A 102 9.34 -5.87 -4.46
CA THR A 102 10.09 -6.70 -3.52
C THR A 102 10.12 -5.94 -2.20
N LYS A 103 9.42 -6.49 -1.21
CA LYS A 103 9.45 -6.02 0.17
C LYS A 103 10.79 -6.44 0.78
N GLY A 104 11.39 -5.59 1.63
CA GLY A 104 12.51 -5.99 2.47
C GLY A 104 12.18 -7.23 3.30
N ASN A 105 13.20 -8.01 3.66
CA ASN A 105 13.04 -9.25 4.42
C ASN A 105 12.37 -9.02 5.79
N LEU A 106 12.43 -7.81 6.34
CA LEU A 106 11.87 -7.49 7.65
C LEU A 106 10.35 -7.19 7.57
N PHE A 107 9.88 -6.46 6.56
CA PHE A 107 8.46 -6.09 6.40
C PHE A 107 7.60 -7.30 6.03
N SER A 108 8.16 -8.18 5.19
CA SER A 108 7.50 -9.42 4.77
C SER A 108 7.35 -10.43 5.92
N GLU A 109 8.19 -10.37 6.95
CA GLU A 109 8.20 -11.34 8.04
C GLU A 109 7.64 -10.78 9.36
N LEU A 110 7.79 -9.47 9.65
CA LEU A 110 7.38 -8.82 10.91
C LEU A 110 6.06 -8.04 10.85
N LYS A 111 5.65 -7.49 9.69
CA LYS A 111 4.36 -6.78 9.52
C LYS A 111 3.27 -7.58 8.85
N ASP A 112 3.57 -8.82 8.48
CA ASP A 112 2.54 -9.73 8.02
C ASP A 112 1.73 -10.23 9.21
N ARG A 113 0.74 -9.45 9.61
CA ARG A 113 -0.20 -9.75 10.70
C ARG A 113 -1.61 -10.02 10.22
N ILE A 114 -1.93 -9.71 8.96
CA ILE A 114 -3.23 -9.93 8.33
C ILE A 114 -3.03 -10.63 6.99
N ARG A 115 -3.73 -11.74 6.77
CA ARG A 115 -3.75 -12.49 5.50
C ARG A 115 -5.15 -12.97 5.16
N ASP A 116 -5.34 -13.36 3.90
CA ASP A 116 -6.57 -13.98 3.39
C ASP A 116 -7.85 -13.20 3.74
N LEU A 117 -7.75 -11.86 3.75
CA LEU A 117 -8.90 -10.99 3.97
C LEU A 117 -9.90 -11.20 2.84
N SER A 118 -11.18 -11.33 3.17
CA SER A 118 -12.25 -11.58 2.20
C SER A 118 -12.60 -10.37 1.34
N ILE A 119 -11.93 -9.23 1.57
CA ILE A 119 -12.01 -8.02 0.76
C ILE A 119 -10.60 -7.51 0.46
N THR A 120 -10.49 -6.70 -0.57
CA THR A 120 -9.28 -6.05 -1.04
C THR A 120 -9.53 -4.57 -1.36
N ASP A 121 -8.47 -3.82 -1.64
CA ASP A 121 -8.56 -2.40 -1.97
C ASP A 121 -9.53 -2.14 -3.13
N GLY A 122 -10.46 -1.21 -2.92
CA GLY A 122 -11.48 -0.80 -3.89
C GLY A 122 -12.74 -1.66 -3.88
N ASP A 123 -12.80 -2.71 -3.06
CA ASP A 123 -14.02 -3.51 -2.94
C ASP A 123 -15.17 -2.71 -2.31
N THR A 124 -16.38 -3.01 -2.75
CA THR A 124 -17.59 -2.41 -2.18
C THR A 124 -17.96 -3.11 -0.88
N ILE A 125 -18.12 -2.34 0.20
CA ILE A 125 -18.67 -2.84 1.47
C ILE A 125 -20.06 -2.27 1.74
N THR A 126 -20.91 -3.06 2.38
CA THR A 126 -22.31 -2.70 2.66
C THR A 126 -22.63 -2.88 4.14
N SER A 127 -23.69 -2.23 4.62
CA SER A 127 -24.31 -2.57 5.91
C SER A 127 -24.73 -4.05 5.93
N SER A 128 -24.72 -4.67 7.12
CA SER A 128 -25.06 -6.08 7.31
C SER A 128 -24.19 -7.03 6.48
N MET A 129 -22.86 -6.86 6.58
CA MET A 129 -21.86 -7.65 5.87
C MET A 129 -20.89 -8.30 6.86
N THR A 130 -20.45 -9.51 6.53
CA THR A 130 -19.41 -10.22 7.27
C THR A 130 -18.09 -10.15 6.49
N ILE A 131 -17.01 -9.74 7.16
CA ILE A 131 -15.65 -9.77 6.61
C ILE A 131 -14.86 -10.81 7.41
N THR A 132 -14.05 -11.62 6.71
CA THR A 132 -13.23 -12.66 7.34
C THR A 132 -11.77 -12.49 6.93
N GLY A 133 -10.86 -13.01 7.74
CA GLY A 133 -9.45 -13.05 7.43
C GLY A 133 -8.69 -13.89 8.44
N HIS A 134 -7.36 -13.89 8.35
CA HIS A 134 -6.48 -14.48 9.35
C HIS A 134 -5.57 -13.43 9.93
N ALA A 135 -5.40 -13.46 11.25
CA ALA A 135 -4.56 -12.54 11.98
C ALA A 135 -3.59 -13.25 12.92
N ARG A 136 -2.44 -12.62 13.18
CA ARG A 136 -1.52 -13.00 14.26
C ARG A 136 -0.97 -11.75 14.93
N ASN A 137 -0.63 -11.81 16.21
CA ASN A 137 -0.12 -10.66 16.97
C ASN A 137 -1.01 -9.39 16.86
N MET A 138 -2.32 -9.60 16.72
CA MET A 138 -3.34 -8.53 16.66
C MET A 138 -4.23 -8.51 17.90
N PHE A 139 -4.47 -9.69 18.50
CA PHE A 139 -5.54 -9.88 19.47
C PHE A 139 -5.11 -9.56 20.90
N TYR A 140 -6.06 -9.03 21.67
CA TYR A 140 -6.10 -9.10 23.12
C TYR A 140 -7.47 -9.64 23.52
N GLU A 141 -7.48 -10.63 24.41
CA GLU A 141 -8.72 -11.34 24.83
C GLU A 141 -9.54 -11.90 23.65
N GLY A 142 -8.88 -12.27 22.53
CA GLY A 142 -9.54 -12.85 21.35
C GLY A 142 -10.22 -11.83 20.43
N THR A 143 -9.96 -10.53 20.62
CA THR A 143 -10.53 -9.47 19.77
C THR A 143 -9.50 -8.43 19.38
N PHE A 144 -9.80 -7.63 18.34
CA PHE A 144 -9.05 -6.41 18.03
C PHE A 144 -9.93 -5.33 17.37
N PRO A 145 -9.62 -4.03 17.52
CA PRO A 145 -10.43 -2.94 16.99
C PRO A 145 -10.56 -2.90 15.47
N VAL A 146 -11.75 -2.53 15.01
CA VAL A 146 -12.05 -2.27 13.60
C VAL A 146 -12.86 -1.00 13.46
N THR A 147 -12.44 -0.12 12.54
CA THR A 147 -13.12 1.15 12.26
C THR A 147 -13.37 1.31 10.77
N ILE A 148 -14.53 1.84 10.40
CA ILE A 148 -14.78 2.35 9.04
C ILE A 148 -14.83 3.87 9.12
N VAL A 149 -14.03 4.54 8.31
CA VAL A 149 -14.05 6.00 8.17
C VAL A 149 -14.42 6.39 6.74
N SER A 150 -15.14 7.49 6.59
CA SER A 150 -15.39 8.08 5.27
C SER A 150 -14.16 8.82 4.73
N SER A 151 -14.19 9.15 3.44
CA SER A 151 -13.19 10.02 2.80
C SER A 151 -13.00 11.38 3.49
N ASP A 152 -14.04 11.88 4.17
CA ASP A 152 -14.02 13.15 4.91
C ASP A 152 -13.52 12.98 6.37
N GLY A 153 -13.10 11.77 6.75
CA GLY A 153 -12.59 11.44 8.09
C GLY A 153 -13.70 11.23 9.14
N LEU A 154 -14.96 11.11 8.73
CA LEU A 154 -16.05 10.78 9.65
C LEU A 154 -16.03 9.29 9.97
N VAL A 155 -16.05 8.96 11.27
CA VAL A 155 -16.18 7.55 11.70
C VAL A 155 -17.62 7.08 11.44
N LEU A 156 -17.76 6.08 10.58
CA LEU A 156 -19.03 5.50 10.15
C LEU A 156 -19.38 4.24 10.95
N TYR A 157 -18.37 3.48 11.38
CA TYR A 157 -18.52 2.25 12.15
C TYR A 157 -17.33 2.08 13.10
N ASN A 158 -17.61 1.58 14.30
CA ASN A 158 -16.61 1.07 15.24
C ASN A 158 -17.09 -0.28 15.74
N GLY A 159 -16.24 -1.29 15.64
CA GLY A 159 -16.54 -2.64 16.07
C GLY A 159 -15.27 -3.42 16.38
N LEU A 160 -15.42 -4.74 16.41
CA LEU A 160 -14.35 -5.66 16.73
C LEU A 160 -14.25 -6.75 15.67
N ALA A 161 -13.03 -7.14 15.35
CA ALA A 161 -12.76 -8.45 14.82
C ALA A 161 -12.69 -9.44 15.98
N VAL A 162 -13.32 -10.60 15.82
CA VAL A 162 -13.41 -11.63 16.86
C VAL A 162 -12.84 -12.94 16.34
N THR A 163 -12.09 -13.65 17.19
CA THR A 163 -11.65 -15.03 16.91
C THR A 163 -12.16 -16.01 17.96
N ASP A 164 -12.47 -17.23 17.51
CA ASP A 164 -12.71 -18.39 18.39
C ASP A 164 -11.45 -19.27 18.57
N GLY A 165 -10.32 -18.86 17.98
CA GLY A 165 -9.06 -19.60 18.02
C GLY A 165 -8.16 -19.25 19.21
N ASP A 166 -7.05 -19.98 19.35
CA ASP A 166 -6.05 -19.75 20.40
C ASP A 166 -5.17 -18.54 20.08
N TRP A 167 -5.65 -17.36 20.45
CA TRP A 167 -5.06 -16.05 20.14
C TRP A 167 -3.72 -15.77 20.81
N MET A 168 -3.29 -16.60 21.77
CA MET A 168 -2.00 -16.48 22.46
C MET A 168 -0.84 -17.15 21.68
N THR A 169 -1.04 -17.44 20.40
CA THR A 169 -0.06 -18.11 19.53
C THR A 169 0.52 -17.15 18.49
N GLU A 170 1.71 -17.49 17.97
CA GLU A 170 2.35 -16.76 16.87
C GLU A 170 1.81 -17.15 15.47
N GLU A 171 0.84 -18.07 15.44
CA GLU A 171 0.23 -18.59 14.22
C GLU A 171 -0.85 -17.65 13.70
N PHE A 172 -1.18 -17.78 12.41
CA PHE A 172 -2.31 -17.09 11.81
C PHE A 172 -3.63 -17.77 12.19
N ILE A 173 -4.55 -17.00 12.77
CA ILE A 173 -5.80 -17.50 13.33
C ILE A 173 -6.97 -16.80 12.62
N PRO A 174 -8.01 -17.53 12.22
CA PRO A 174 -9.17 -16.92 11.57
C PRO A 174 -9.87 -15.93 12.50
N PHE A 175 -10.33 -14.82 11.93
CA PHE A 175 -11.20 -13.86 12.59
C PHE A 175 -12.40 -13.52 11.71
N THR A 176 -13.43 -12.98 12.35
CA THR A 176 -14.64 -12.47 11.71
C THR A 176 -14.95 -11.06 12.21
N ILE A 177 -15.37 -10.19 11.29
CA ILE A 177 -15.91 -8.86 11.56
C ILE A 177 -17.37 -8.89 11.11
N GLU A 178 -18.28 -8.61 12.02
CA GLU A 178 -19.71 -8.51 11.74
C GLU A 178 -20.12 -7.02 11.69
N ILE A 179 -20.27 -6.49 10.49
CA ILE A 179 -20.74 -5.12 10.28
C ILE A 179 -22.27 -5.18 10.30
N ASP A 180 -22.89 -4.74 11.38
CA ASP A 180 -24.35 -4.71 11.52
C ASP A 180 -24.96 -3.57 10.71
N TYR A 181 -24.46 -2.34 10.90
CA TYR A 181 -24.96 -1.14 10.26
C TYR A 181 -23.93 -0.01 10.25
N PHE A 182 -23.89 0.72 9.12
CA PHE A 182 -23.27 2.04 9.01
C PHE A 182 -23.95 2.84 7.90
N ASP A 183 -23.89 4.17 7.97
CA ASP A 183 -24.41 5.06 6.93
C ASP A 183 -23.24 5.84 6.30
N PRO A 184 -22.96 5.71 4.99
CA PRO A 184 -21.90 6.44 4.30
C PRO A 184 -21.96 7.96 4.39
N GLN A 185 -23.07 8.56 4.85
CA GLN A 185 -23.26 10.01 4.95
C GLN A 185 -22.97 10.76 3.63
N GLY A 186 -23.29 10.13 2.50
CA GLY A 186 -23.06 10.69 1.16
C GLY A 186 -21.61 10.60 0.66
N SER A 187 -20.72 9.92 1.40
CA SER A 187 -19.38 9.60 0.92
C SER A 187 -19.44 8.39 -0.03
N ALA A 188 -18.68 8.43 -1.12
CA ALA A 188 -18.57 7.31 -2.07
C ALA A 188 -17.46 6.32 -1.69
N GLU A 189 -16.48 6.79 -0.91
CA GLU A 189 -15.27 6.05 -0.57
C GLU A 189 -14.94 6.21 0.91
N GLY A 190 -14.18 5.26 1.45
CA GLY A 190 -13.72 5.26 2.82
C GLY A 190 -12.56 4.30 3.05
N LEU A 191 -12.21 4.12 4.32
CA LEU A 191 -11.22 3.14 4.75
C LEU A 191 -11.85 2.18 5.75
N LEU A 192 -11.53 0.89 5.60
CA LEU A 192 -11.60 -0.08 6.69
C LEU A 192 -10.22 -0.15 7.36
N ILE A 193 -10.20 0.10 8.66
CA ILE A 193 -8.98 0.17 9.48
C ILE A 193 -9.05 -0.94 10.51
N LEU A 194 -8.03 -1.79 10.54
CA LEU A 194 -7.83 -2.86 11.53
C LEU A 194 -6.63 -2.46 12.38
N GLU A 195 -6.82 -2.35 13.69
CA GLU A 195 -5.75 -2.00 14.63
C GLU A 195 -5.50 -3.18 15.55
N ASN A 196 -4.25 -3.44 15.94
CA ASN A 196 -4.03 -4.40 17.01
C ASN A 196 -4.56 -3.83 18.32
N ASP A 197 -5.06 -4.70 19.18
CA ASP A 197 -5.36 -4.29 20.54
C ASP A 197 -4.04 -4.17 21.32
N ASN A 198 -3.66 -2.95 21.69
CA ASN A 198 -2.42 -2.62 22.39
C ASN A 198 -2.72 -2.13 23.83
N PRO A 199 -2.87 -3.03 24.81
CA PRO A 199 -3.16 -2.66 26.20
C PRO A 199 -2.10 -1.78 26.85
N SER A 200 -0.87 -1.80 26.33
CA SER A 200 0.23 -0.99 26.86
C SER A 200 0.10 0.49 26.50
N GLY A 201 -0.57 0.80 25.38
CA GLY A 201 -0.70 2.14 24.82
C GLY A 201 0.62 2.77 24.38
N LEU A 202 1.68 1.97 24.18
CA LEU A 202 2.96 2.44 23.67
C LEU A 202 2.99 2.29 22.15
N ASP A 203 3.28 3.39 21.44
CA ASP A 203 3.34 3.48 19.98
C ASP A 203 4.22 2.38 19.34
N GLU A 204 5.25 1.90 20.04
CA GLU A 204 6.15 0.84 19.53
C GLU A 204 5.47 -0.53 19.34
N TYR A 205 4.30 -0.74 19.91
CA TYR A 205 3.50 -1.95 19.74
C TYR A 205 2.28 -1.72 18.85
N ASP A 206 2.06 -0.51 18.34
CA ASP A 206 0.94 -0.22 17.46
C ASP A 206 1.15 -0.80 16.06
N PHE A 207 0.07 -1.31 15.50
CA PHE A 207 0.00 -1.86 14.17
C PHE A 207 -1.38 -1.55 13.59
N THR A 208 -1.36 -1.00 12.38
CA THR A 208 -2.57 -0.67 11.63
C THR A 208 -2.50 -1.31 10.26
N TYR A 209 -3.59 -1.96 9.85
CA TYR A 209 -3.82 -2.47 8.51
C TYR A 209 -5.02 -1.74 7.90
N VAL A 210 -4.83 -1.17 6.71
CA VAL A 210 -5.82 -0.30 6.06
C VAL A 210 -6.22 -0.86 4.70
N VAL A 211 -7.53 -0.88 4.44
CA VAL A 211 -8.11 -1.25 3.16
C VAL A 211 -8.96 -0.10 2.65
N GLU A 212 -8.72 0.32 1.40
CA GLU A 212 -9.59 1.28 0.71
C GLU A 212 -10.89 0.58 0.33
N VAL A 213 -12.03 1.19 0.63
CA VAL A 213 -13.35 0.61 0.36
C VAL A 213 -14.26 1.61 -0.33
N VAL A 214 -15.19 1.09 -1.12
CA VAL A 214 -16.22 1.88 -1.82
C VAL A 214 -17.57 1.63 -1.16
N PHE A 215 -18.41 2.65 -1.08
CA PHE A 215 -19.78 2.53 -0.60
C PHE A 215 -20.77 2.47 -1.77
N PRO A 216 -21.84 1.67 -1.69
CA PRO A 216 -22.88 1.66 -2.72
C PRO A 216 -23.58 3.03 -2.78
N GLU A 217 -23.99 3.43 -3.99
CA GLU A 217 -24.81 4.64 -4.23
C GLU A 217 -26.18 4.59 -3.55
#